data_AF-R9REQ5-F1
#
_entry.id   AF-R9REQ5-F1
#
_cell.length_a   1.000
_cell.length_b   1.000
_cell.length_c   1.000
_cell.angle_alpha   90.00
_cell.angle_beta   90.00
_cell.angle_gamma   90.00
#
_symmetry.space_group_name_H-M   'P 1'
#
loop_
_entity.id
_entity.type
_entity.pdbx_description
1 polymer ?
#
loop_
_entity_poly.entity_id
_entity_poly.type
_entity_poly.pdbx_seq_one_letter_code
_entity_poly.pdbx_strand_id
1 'polypeptide(L)'
;MDRELFIQPSVRIRNLEKKLLTKSQFERLYEADDLQDSIKHLNETVYSEDLAKIDRAENFEVALSNSLNKTYNEVLALCPVKELVDILTYRFAFHNIKVAVKEKILQEDFEHIYSKVHYEDLDNLRKQFEIEKGEKGTWYEDTVIQAYKTFEETKDPEKIEFFIDKRYFEKVLEISKKLELDLVEEYFRAMIDFVNIRTFIRCKRQGQDISVLKEALIQGGYIDIDDISSYFYKEIQDLVDAYKNSKIGKSLFLGLKGYNETGRLLLFEKYMENYLTNLLKERVKRMPYGPEIIFAYVHAKEIEIKNLRIALVGRANGLSPDFIKERLRETYV
;
A
#
# COMPACT_ATOMS: atom_id res chain seq x y z
N MET A 1 10.02 -12.30 -20.00
CA MET A 1 9.58 -13.44 -19.15
C MET A 1 8.75 -14.44 -19.95
N ASP A 2 8.94 -15.75 -19.75
CA ASP A 2 8.13 -16.80 -20.40
C ASP A 2 6.71 -16.82 -19.81
N ARG A 3 5.72 -16.49 -20.65
CA ARG A 3 4.31 -16.36 -20.23
C ARG A 3 3.63 -17.73 -20.10
N GLU A 4 4.10 -18.78 -20.77
CA GLU A 4 3.46 -20.10 -20.73
C GLU A 4 3.53 -20.73 -19.32
N LEU A 5 4.58 -20.40 -18.56
CA LEU A 5 4.71 -20.77 -17.15
C LEU A 5 3.56 -20.26 -16.26
N PHE A 6 2.83 -19.24 -16.73
CA PHE A 6 1.73 -18.62 -15.99
C PHE A 6 0.36 -19.21 -16.32
N ILE A 7 0.23 -20.18 -17.23
CA ILE A 7 -1.07 -20.77 -17.60
C ILE A 7 -1.75 -21.41 -16.37
N GLN A 8 -1.09 -22.37 -15.72
CA GLN A 8 -1.63 -23.05 -14.54
C GLN A 8 -1.79 -22.12 -13.32
N PRO A 9 -0.81 -21.26 -12.97
CA PRO A 9 -0.98 -20.24 -11.93
C PRO A 9 -2.18 -19.33 -12.19
N SER A 10 -2.37 -18.86 -13.42
CA SER A 10 -3.51 -17.99 -13.76
C SER A 10 -4.84 -18.68 -13.51
N VAL A 11 -5.01 -19.95 -13.91
CA VAL A 11 -6.25 -20.71 -13.65
C VAL A 11 -6.54 -20.82 -12.15
N ARG A 12 -5.51 -21.09 -11.33
CA ARG A 12 -5.66 -21.16 -9.87
C ARG A 12 -6.03 -19.80 -9.29
N ILE A 13 -5.37 -18.73 -9.72
CA ILE A 13 -5.66 -17.36 -9.27
C ILE A 13 -7.10 -16.95 -9.64
N ARG A 14 -7.56 -17.25 -10.87
CA ARG A 14 -8.96 -17.01 -11.27
C ARG A 14 -9.96 -17.77 -10.41
N ASN A 15 -9.61 -18.94 -9.88
CA ASN A 15 -10.45 -19.64 -8.91
C ASN A 15 -10.49 -18.91 -7.56
N LEU A 16 -9.34 -18.44 -7.09
CA LEU A 16 -9.22 -17.67 -5.86
C LEU A 16 -9.92 -16.31 -5.94
N GLU A 17 -9.91 -15.64 -7.09
CA GLU A 17 -10.66 -14.39 -7.34
C GLU A 17 -12.16 -14.55 -7.01
N LYS A 18 -12.75 -15.72 -7.26
CA LYS A 18 -14.17 -15.99 -6.95
C LYS A 18 -14.48 -16.03 -5.45
N LYS A 19 -13.44 -16.14 -4.62
CA LYS A 19 -13.54 -16.15 -3.16
C LYS A 19 -13.35 -14.77 -2.54
N LEU A 20 -13.01 -13.76 -3.35
CA LEU A 20 -12.99 -12.37 -2.90
C LEU A 20 -14.41 -11.90 -2.58
N LEU A 21 -14.51 -11.00 -1.60
CA LEU A 21 -15.74 -10.41 -1.13
C LEU A 21 -16.31 -9.45 -2.16
N THR A 22 -17.56 -9.72 -2.51
CA THR A 22 -18.37 -8.85 -3.35
C THR A 22 -18.76 -7.57 -2.62
N LYS A 23 -19.17 -6.56 -3.39
CA LYS A 23 -19.75 -5.34 -2.84
C LYS A 23 -20.88 -5.63 -1.85
N SER A 24 -21.85 -6.48 -2.20
CA SER A 24 -22.97 -6.83 -1.32
C SER A 24 -22.52 -7.50 -0.01
N GLN A 25 -21.44 -8.29 -0.03
CA GLN A 25 -20.86 -8.82 1.21
C GLN A 25 -20.32 -7.69 2.09
N PHE A 26 -19.59 -6.72 1.54
CA PHE A 26 -19.16 -5.55 2.31
C PHE A 26 -20.33 -4.73 2.84
N GLU A 27 -21.41 -4.56 2.07
CA GLU A 27 -22.64 -3.89 2.50
C GLU A 27 -23.21 -4.53 3.76
N ARG A 28 -23.35 -5.86 3.79
CA ARG A 28 -23.77 -6.59 4.99
C ARG A 28 -22.86 -6.32 6.21
N LEU A 29 -21.54 -6.18 6.00
CA LEU A 29 -20.62 -5.95 7.12
C LEU A 29 -20.81 -4.58 7.76
N TYR A 30 -20.89 -3.52 6.95
CA TYR A 30 -21.00 -2.16 7.48
C TYR A 30 -22.45 -1.76 7.81
N GLU A 31 -23.45 -2.53 7.39
CA GLU A 31 -24.85 -2.33 7.81
C GLU A 31 -25.22 -3.12 9.07
N ALA A 32 -24.38 -4.07 9.50
CA ALA A 32 -24.58 -4.83 10.72
C ALA A 32 -24.72 -3.93 11.97
N ASP A 33 -25.46 -4.42 12.96
CA ASP A 33 -25.79 -3.66 14.17
C ASP A 33 -24.54 -3.35 15.00
N ASP A 34 -23.61 -4.32 15.11
CA ASP A 34 -22.35 -4.17 15.82
C ASP A 34 -21.22 -5.01 15.19
N LEU A 35 -20.03 -4.96 15.82
CA LEU A 35 -18.88 -5.73 15.39
C LEU A 35 -19.14 -7.25 15.40
N GLN A 36 -19.87 -7.77 16.39
CA GLN A 36 -20.13 -9.21 16.50
C GLN A 36 -20.97 -9.69 15.32
N ASP A 37 -21.99 -8.92 14.94
CA ASP A 37 -22.83 -9.23 13.79
C ASP A 37 -22.06 -9.11 12.47
N SER A 38 -21.16 -8.12 12.34
CA SER A 38 -20.24 -8.08 11.19
C SER A 38 -19.37 -9.33 11.09
N ILE A 39 -18.82 -9.83 12.22
CA ILE A 39 -17.99 -11.04 12.24
C ILE A 39 -18.81 -12.29 11.88
N LYS A 40 -20.07 -12.38 12.30
CA LYS A 40 -20.97 -13.49 11.91
C LYS A 40 -21.11 -13.59 10.38
N HIS A 41 -21.25 -12.46 9.68
CA HIS A 41 -21.30 -12.46 8.22
C HIS A 41 -20.00 -12.94 7.57
N LEU A 42 -18.83 -12.72 8.20
CA LEU A 42 -17.56 -13.24 7.70
C LEU A 42 -17.37 -14.74 7.92
N ASN A 43 -18.08 -15.36 8.86
CA ASN A 43 -18.05 -16.82 9.05
C ASN A 43 -18.62 -17.60 7.85
N GLU A 44 -19.38 -16.96 6.96
CA GLU A 44 -19.86 -17.55 5.70
C GLU A 44 -18.83 -17.46 4.57
N THR A 45 -17.61 -16.98 4.86
CA THR A 45 -16.59 -16.64 3.85
C THR A 45 -15.28 -17.38 4.12
N VAL A 46 -14.27 -17.12 3.29
CA VAL A 46 -12.92 -17.66 3.47
C VAL A 46 -12.24 -17.23 4.78
N TYR A 47 -12.78 -16.23 5.47
CA TYR A 47 -12.24 -15.74 6.73
C TYR A 47 -12.64 -16.58 7.95
N SER A 48 -13.61 -17.49 7.81
CA SER A 48 -14.11 -18.35 8.90
C SER A 48 -13.01 -19.08 9.67
N GLU A 49 -12.05 -19.69 8.97
CA GLU A 49 -10.97 -20.46 9.60
C GLU A 49 -10.03 -19.58 10.45
N ASP A 50 -9.74 -18.36 9.99
CA ASP A 50 -8.86 -17.44 10.72
C ASP A 50 -9.60 -16.73 11.86
N LEU A 51 -10.91 -16.49 11.70
CA LEU A 51 -11.78 -15.98 12.76
C LEU A 51 -12.05 -17.02 13.86
N ALA A 52 -12.01 -18.31 13.55
CA ALA A 52 -12.12 -19.36 14.58
C ALA A 52 -10.91 -19.43 15.52
N LYS A 53 -9.78 -18.78 15.16
CA LYS A 53 -8.54 -18.77 15.94
C LYS A 53 -8.42 -17.58 16.90
N ILE A 54 -9.34 -16.63 16.81
CA ILE A 54 -9.39 -15.48 17.72
C ILE A 54 -10.40 -15.76 18.83
N ASP A 55 -10.07 -15.32 20.04
CA ASP A 55 -10.88 -15.44 21.26
C ASP A 55 -12.04 -14.43 21.30
N ARG A 56 -11.86 -13.28 20.65
CA ARG A 56 -12.77 -12.14 20.70
C ARG A 56 -12.86 -11.44 19.35
N ALA A 57 -14.04 -10.91 19.01
CA ALA A 57 -14.26 -10.21 17.75
C ALA A 57 -13.32 -9.00 17.58
N GLU A 58 -12.98 -8.32 18.66
CA GLU A 58 -12.06 -7.17 18.68
C GLU A 58 -10.65 -7.52 18.20
N ASN A 59 -10.28 -8.81 18.25
CA ASN A 59 -9.00 -9.32 17.76
C ASN A 59 -9.04 -9.66 16.26
N PHE A 60 -10.02 -9.16 15.50
CA PHE A 60 -10.16 -9.40 14.06
C PHE A 60 -8.89 -9.08 13.27
N GLU A 61 -8.06 -8.12 13.72
CA GLU A 61 -6.83 -7.76 13.03
C GLU A 61 -5.88 -8.96 12.89
N VAL A 62 -5.81 -9.82 13.92
CA VAL A 62 -5.01 -11.06 13.87
C VAL A 62 -5.50 -11.98 12.76
N ALA A 63 -6.83 -12.14 12.63
CA ALA A 63 -7.43 -12.95 11.57
C ALA A 63 -7.17 -12.37 10.17
N LEU A 64 -7.28 -11.05 10.02
CA LEU A 64 -7.00 -10.35 8.76
C LEU A 64 -5.52 -10.47 8.36
N SER A 65 -4.59 -10.25 9.30
CA SER A 65 -3.15 -10.43 9.08
C SER A 65 -2.81 -11.88 8.70
N ASN A 66 -3.39 -12.86 9.39
CA ASN A 66 -3.20 -14.28 9.08
C ASN A 66 -3.70 -14.62 7.67
N SER A 67 -4.88 -14.14 7.28
CA SER A 67 -5.44 -14.35 5.95
C SER A 67 -4.57 -13.74 4.84
N LEU A 68 -4.03 -12.53 5.08
CA LEU A 68 -3.11 -11.88 4.16
C LEU A 68 -1.80 -12.65 4.03
N ASN A 69 -1.18 -13.04 5.13
CA ASN A 69 0.06 -13.84 5.16
C ASN A 69 -0.12 -15.18 4.42
N LYS A 70 -1.22 -15.89 4.68
CA LYS A 70 -1.57 -17.12 3.96
C LYS A 70 -1.69 -16.88 2.45
N THR A 71 -2.32 -15.77 2.05
CA THR A 71 -2.48 -15.44 0.63
C THR A 71 -1.12 -15.21 -0.03
N TYR A 72 -0.23 -14.44 0.61
CA TYR A 72 1.13 -14.24 0.09
C TYR A 72 1.91 -15.54 -0.02
N ASN A 73 1.87 -16.40 1.01
CA ASN A 73 2.54 -17.70 0.98
C ASN A 73 2.01 -18.61 -0.13
N GLU A 74 0.69 -18.66 -0.31
CA GLU A 74 0.05 -19.42 -1.39
C GLU A 74 0.47 -18.89 -2.76
N VAL A 75 0.37 -17.58 -2.97
CA VAL A 75 0.70 -16.96 -4.27
C VAL A 75 2.19 -17.06 -4.57
N LEU A 76 3.06 -16.88 -3.58
CA LEU A 76 4.49 -17.13 -3.72
C LEU A 76 4.75 -18.58 -4.11
N ALA A 77 4.12 -19.57 -3.47
CA ALA A 77 4.30 -20.97 -3.83
C ALA A 77 3.83 -21.27 -5.27
N LEU A 78 2.73 -20.64 -5.72
CA LEU A 78 2.17 -20.81 -7.05
C LEU A 78 2.94 -20.09 -8.17
N CYS A 79 3.55 -18.93 -7.88
CA CYS A 79 4.16 -18.08 -8.90
C CYS A 79 5.51 -18.64 -9.36
N PRO A 80 5.76 -18.80 -10.68
CA PRO A 80 7.04 -19.28 -11.19
C PRO A 80 8.17 -18.25 -11.02
N VAL A 81 7.84 -16.95 -10.95
CA VAL A 81 8.79 -15.85 -10.76
C VAL A 81 8.46 -15.14 -9.45
N LYS A 82 9.25 -15.40 -8.40
CA LYS A 82 8.93 -14.93 -7.04
C LYS A 82 9.00 -13.41 -6.94
N GLU A 83 9.90 -12.80 -7.71
CA GLU A 83 10.11 -11.34 -7.75
C GLU A 83 8.84 -10.56 -8.12
N LEU A 84 7.93 -11.17 -8.88
CA LEU A 84 6.63 -10.58 -9.24
C LEU A 84 5.72 -10.38 -8.02
N VAL A 85 5.85 -11.26 -7.02
CA VAL A 85 5.08 -11.20 -5.78
C VAL A 85 5.87 -10.44 -4.71
N ASP A 86 7.20 -10.64 -4.65
CA ASP A 86 8.08 -9.96 -3.70
C ASP A 86 8.02 -8.43 -3.84
N ILE A 87 7.87 -7.91 -5.06
CA ILE A 87 7.72 -6.46 -5.30
C ILE A 87 6.56 -5.85 -4.49
N LEU A 88 5.48 -6.60 -4.28
CA LEU A 88 4.33 -6.18 -3.47
C LEU A 88 4.64 -6.30 -1.97
N THR A 89 5.47 -7.25 -1.57
CA THR A 89 5.87 -7.42 -0.17
C THR A 89 6.79 -6.30 0.33
N TYR A 90 7.53 -5.63 -0.56
CA TYR A 90 8.49 -4.58 -0.15
C TYR A 90 7.83 -3.43 0.59
N ARG A 91 6.56 -3.09 0.37
CA ARG A 91 5.90 -2.05 1.17
C ARG A 91 5.91 -2.38 2.67
N PHE A 92 5.79 -3.66 3.01
CA PHE A 92 5.83 -4.14 4.38
C PHE A 92 7.27 -4.17 4.89
N ALA A 93 8.22 -4.48 4.03
CA ALA A 93 9.63 -4.45 4.38
C ALA A 93 10.07 -3.04 4.76
N PHE A 94 9.77 -2.06 3.91
CA PHE A 94 10.08 -0.65 4.19
C PHE A 94 9.28 -0.11 5.38
N HIS A 95 8.06 -0.60 5.63
CA HIS A 95 7.35 -0.31 6.89
C HIS A 95 8.10 -0.85 8.11
N ASN A 96 8.56 -2.10 8.07
CA ASN A 96 9.33 -2.71 9.14
C ASN A 96 10.65 -1.97 9.40
N ILE A 97 11.33 -1.48 8.34
CA ILE A 97 12.50 -0.59 8.49
C ILE A 97 12.13 0.69 9.27
N LYS A 98 11.00 1.33 8.94
CA LYS A 98 10.54 2.52 9.68
C LYS A 98 10.29 2.20 11.15
N VAL A 99 9.68 1.07 11.44
CA VAL A 99 9.44 0.61 12.82
C VAL A 99 10.75 0.39 13.55
N ALA A 100 11.70 -0.35 12.96
CA ALA A 100 13.00 -0.64 13.54
C ALA A 100 13.83 0.62 13.83
N VAL A 101 13.85 1.57 12.89
CA VAL A 101 14.54 2.85 13.10
C VAL A 101 13.87 3.63 14.24
N LYS A 102 12.53 3.63 14.33
CA LYS A 102 11.81 4.27 15.44
C LYS A 102 12.06 3.59 16.79
N GLU A 103 12.05 2.27 16.86
CA GLU A 103 12.42 1.52 18.08
C GLU A 103 13.82 1.94 18.54
N LYS A 104 14.79 2.00 17.62
CA LYS A 104 16.17 2.39 17.94
C LYS A 104 16.27 3.82 18.45
N ILE A 105 15.51 4.75 17.87
CA ILE A 105 15.53 6.17 18.26
C ILE A 105 14.82 6.39 19.60
N LEU A 106 13.64 5.79 19.77
CA LEU A 106 12.79 5.98 20.95
C LEU A 106 13.17 5.10 22.12
N GLN A 107 13.95 4.04 21.89
CA GLN A 107 14.31 3.01 22.88
C GLN A 107 13.05 2.32 23.46
N GLU A 108 12.08 2.07 22.58
CA GLU A 108 10.81 1.40 22.90
C GLU A 108 10.65 0.12 22.06
N ASP A 109 9.84 -0.83 22.56
CA ASP A 109 9.51 -2.06 21.84
C ASP A 109 8.23 -1.89 21.03
N PHE A 110 8.34 -2.09 19.72
CA PHE A 110 7.27 -2.02 18.73
C PHE A 110 7.10 -3.35 17.98
N GLU A 111 7.49 -4.49 18.56
CA GLU A 111 7.33 -5.83 17.96
C GLU A 111 5.92 -6.06 17.38
N HIS A 112 4.89 -5.56 18.06
CA HIS A 112 3.49 -5.68 17.66
C HIS A 112 3.10 -4.88 16.39
N ILE A 113 3.94 -3.93 15.95
CA ILE A 113 3.70 -3.06 14.77
C ILE A 113 4.30 -3.66 13.49
N TYR A 114 5.22 -4.62 13.62
CA TYR A 114 5.86 -5.27 12.47
C TYR A 114 4.86 -6.08 11.65
N SER A 115 4.97 -5.94 10.34
CA SER A 115 4.27 -6.80 9.39
C SER A 115 5.03 -8.09 9.18
N LYS A 116 4.32 -9.22 9.24
CA LYS A 116 4.86 -10.56 9.00
C LYS A 116 4.74 -11.02 7.54
N VAL A 117 4.32 -10.13 6.64
CA VAL A 117 4.07 -10.45 5.24
C VAL A 117 5.37 -10.59 4.45
N HIS A 118 6.34 -9.71 4.70
CA HIS A 118 7.69 -9.86 4.15
C HIS A 118 8.51 -10.73 5.10
N TYR A 119 9.25 -11.70 4.55
CA TYR A 119 10.16 -12.50 5.36
C TYR A 119 11.37 -11.65 5.76
N GLU A 120 11.53 -11.42 7.05
CA GLU A 120 12.64 -10.67 7.62
C GLU A 120 13.11 -11.34 8.89
N ASP A 121 14.42 -11.46 9.04
CA ASP A 121 15.03 -11.77 10.32
C ASP A 121 15.11 -10.47 11.13
N LEU A 122 14.06 -10.20 11.93
CA LEU A 122 13.95 -8.99 12.76
C LEU A 122 15.08 -8.90 13.80
N ASP A 123 15.57 -10.05 14.30
CA ASP A 123 16.69 -10.07 15.23
C ASP A 123 17.98 -9.66 14.53
N ASN A 124 18.19 -10.13 13.30
CA ASN A 124 19.30 -9.64 12.47
C ASN A 124 19.15 -8.15 12.15
N LEU A 125 17.94 -7.69 11.79
CA LEU A 125 17.64 -6.28 11.52
C LEU A 125 18.06 -5.38 12.67
N ARG A 126 17.68 -5.72 13.91
CA ARG A 126 18.04 -4.95 15.11
C ARG A 126 19.56 -4.91 15.32
N LYS A 127 20.29 -5.97 14.97
CA LYS A 127 21.77 -6.02 15.06
C LYS A 127 22.47 -5.16 14.01
N GLN A 128 21.82 -4.86 12.87
CA GLN A 128 22.44 -4.04 11.82
C GLN A 128 22.76 -2.62 12.27
N PHE A 129 22.02 -2.08 13.26
CA PHE A 129 22.33 -0.76 13.83
C PHE A 129 23.68 -0.70 14.57
N GLU A 130 24.28 -1.85 14.91
CA GLU A 130 25.56 -1.93 15.63
C GLU A 130 26.76 -2.05 14.67
N ILE A 131 26.52 -2.22 13.37
CA ILE A 131 27.55 -2.46 12.36
C ILE A 131 27.83 -1.16 11.58
N GLU A 132 28.99 -0.55 11.80
CA GLU A 132 29.38 0.73 11.16
C GLU A 132 29.67 0.63 9.65
N LYS A 133 29.85 -0.57 9.08
CA LYS A 133 30.25 -0.76 7.66
C LYS A 133 29.25 -1.60 6.86
N GLY A 134 28.40 -0.91 6.10
CA GLY A 134 27.49 -1.49 5.10
C GLY A 134 28.13 -1.79 3.75
N GLU A 135 29.34 -2.37 3.68
CA GLU A 135 30.01 -2.57 2.38
C GLU A 135 29.73 -3.93 1.71
N LYS A 136 28.98 -4.84 2.36
CA LYS A 136 28.52 -6.13 1.77
C LYS A 136 27.13 -6.58 2.25
N GLY A 137 26.24 -5.62 2.49
CA GLY A 137 24.87 -5.91 2.94
C GLY A 137 23.85 -6.04 1.79
N THR A 138 22.70 -6.60 2.09
CA THR A 138 21.53 -6.57 1.19
C THR A 138 20.99 -5.14 1.03
N TRP A 139 20.15 -4.88 0.02
CA TRP A 139 19.48 -3.57 -0.14
C TRP A 139 18.74 -3.12 1.12
N TYR A 140 18.26 -4.10 1.89
CA TYR A 140 17.53 -3.93 3.13
C TYR A 140 18.44 -3.42 4.25
N GLU A 141 19.56 -4.10 4.50
CA GLU A 141 20.55 -3.73 5.52
C GLU A 141 21.14 -2.34 5.24
N ASP A 142 21.49 -2.05 3.99
CA ASP A 142 21.97 -0.74 3.57
C ASP A 142 20.92 0.35 3.82
N THR A 143 19.65 0.10 3.53
CA THR A 143 18.58 1.07 3.80
C THR A 143 18.46 1.38 5.29
N VAL A 144 18.56 0.38 6.16
CA VAL A 144 18.47 0.55 7.63
C VAL A 144 19.61 1.40 8.17
N ILE A 145 20.85 1.06 7.78
CA ILE A 145 22.05 1.78 8.22
C ILE A 145 22.00 3.24 7.76
N GLN A 146 21.68 3.49 6.49
CA GLN A 146 21.62 4.85 5.95
C GLN A 146 20.45 5.66 6.52
N ALA A 147 19.31 5.03 6.82
CA ALA A 147 18.18 5.70 7.47
C ALA A 147 18.55 6.16 8.88
N TYR A 148 19.22 5.30 9.65
CA TYR A 148 19.70 5.66 10.99
C TYR A 148 20.78 6.74 10.95
N LYS A 149 21.74 6.65 10.02
CA LYS A 149 22.75 7.69 9.82
C LYS A 149 22.13 9.04 9.45
N THR A 150 21.12 9.03 8.58
CA THR A 150 20.36 10.24 8.22
C THR A 150 19.75 10.89 9.46
N PHE A 151 19.22 10.10 10.40
CA PHE A 151 18.76 10.62 11.68
C PHE A 151 19.90 11.15 12.55
N GLU A 152 21.03 10.47 12.62
CA GLU A 152 22.16 10.92 13.43
C GLU A 152 22.71 12.28 12.98
N GLU A 153 22.73 12.53 11.67
CA GLU A 153 23.19 13.78 11.08
C GLU A 153 22.15 14.91 11.20
N THR A 154 20.86 14.60 11.06
CA THR A 154 19.82 15.64 10.93
C THR A 154 18.99 15.86 12.19
N LYS A 155 18.86 14.82 13.03
CA LYS A 155 17.92 14.72 14.16
C LYS A 155 16.47 15.04 13.80
N ASP A 156 16.11 14.88 12.52
CA ASP A 156 14.78 15.18 11.98
C ASP A 156 14.06 13.89 11.54
N PRO A 157 12.99 13.48 12.24
CA PRO A 157 12.20 12.30 11.88
C PRO A 157 11.59 12.36 10.48
N GLU A 158 11.27 13.55 9.95
CA GLU A 158 10.67 13.66 8.61
C GLU A 158 11.67 13.27 7.52
N LYS A 159 12.95 13.58 7.70
CA LYS A 159 14.00 13.23 6.74
C LYS A 159 14.24 11.74 6.65
N ILE A 160 14.10 11.02 7.77
CA ILE A 160 14.13 9.55 7.79
C ILE A 160 12.98 9.00 6.94
N GLU A 161 11.77 9.51 7.14
CA GLU A 161 10.59 9.07 6.40
C GLU A 161 10.75 9.31 4.90
N PHE A 162 11.23 10.48 4.48
CA PHE A 162 11.48 10.79 3.07
C PHE A 162 12.56 9.89 2.47
N PHE A 163 13.64 9.64 3.20
CA PHE A 163 14.70 8.75 2.76
C PHE A 163 14.18 7.33 2.53
N ILE A 164 13.46 6.76 3.50
CA ILE A 164 12.92 5.40 3.41
C ILE A 164 11.87 5.31 2.29
N ASP A 165 10.99 6.30 2.16
CA ASP A 165 9.97 6.33 1.08
C ASP A 165 10.61 6.38 -0.31
N LYS A 166 11.67 7.19 -0.50
CA LYS A 166 12.41 7.23 -1.77
C LYS A 166 13.05 5.88 -2.08
N ARG A 167 13.72 5.27 -1.10
CA ARG A 167 14.35 3.95 -1.27
C ARG A 167 13.33 2.86 -1.61
N TYR A 168 12.12 2.93 -1.04
CA TYR A 168 11.02 2.04 -1.42
C TYR A 168 10.68 2.17 -2.90
N PHE A 169 10.45 3.40 -3.36
CA PHE A 169 10.07 3.64 -4.76
C PHE A 169 11.19 3.36 -5.76
N GLU A 170 12.44 3.67 -5.41
CA GLU A 170 13.62 3.26 -6.18
C GLU A 170 13.66 1.74 -6.33
N LYS A 171 13.42 1.00 -5.24
CA LYS A 171 13.46 -0.47 -5.27
C LYS A 171 12.36 -1.08 -6.12
N VAL A 172 11.11 -0.64 -5.96
CA VAL A 172 10.01 -1.18 -6.76
C VAL A 172 10.14 -0.80 -8.24
N LEU A 173 10.68 0.38 -8.57
CA LEU A 173 10.95 0.77 -9.97
C LEU A 173 12.09 -0.03 -10.60
N GLU A 174 13.16 -0.32 -9.84
CA GLU A 174 14.24 -1.21 -10.27
C GLU A 174 13.68 -2.58 -10.65
N ILE A 175 12.88 -3.17 -9.75
CA ILE A 175 12.30 -4.49 -9.95
C ILE A 175 11.22 -4.48 -11.04
N SER A 176 10.37 -3.45 -11.12
CA SER A 176 9.35 -3.36 -12.17
C SER A 176 9.97 -3.32 -13.57
N LYS A 177 11.09 -2.60 -13.74
CA LYS A 177 11.84 -2.57 -15.00
C LYS A 177 12.46 -3.92 -15.32
N LYS A 178 13.04 -4.60 -14.32
CA LYS A 178 13.62 -5.94 -14.47
C LYS A 178 12.57 -6.99 -14.87
N LEU A 179 11.33 -6.84 -14.39
CA LEU A 179 10.23 -7.75 -14.75
C LEU A 179 9.76 -7.57 -16.20
N GLU A 180 10.05 -6.42 -16.82
CA GLU A 180 9.62 -6.06 -18.18
C GLU A 180 8.10 -6.16 -18.37
N LEU A 181 7.34 -5.69 -17.36
CA LEU A 181 5.87 -5.68 -17.37
C LEU A 181 5.36 -4.24 -17.34
N ASP A 182 4.91 -3.74 -18.50
CA ASP A 182 4.38 -2.39 -18.66
C ASP A 182 3.32 -2.04 -17.62
N LEU A 183 2.45 -2.99 -17.27
CA LEU A 183 1.39 -2.79 -16.29
C LEU A 183 1.94 -2.55 -14.87
N VAL A 184 2.98 -3.28 -14.48
CA VAL A 184 3.59 -3.16 -13.15
C VAL A 184 4.36 -1.85 -13.06
N GLU A 185 5.09 -1.46 -14.12
CA GLU A 185 5.73 -0.15 -14.18
C GLU A 185 4.66 0.98 -14.14
N GLU A 186 3.62 0.92 -14.96
CA GLU A 186 2.54 1.92 -14.96
C GLU A 186 1.87 2.05 -13.59
N TYR A 187 1.67 0.93 -12.89
CA TYR A 187 1.12 0.91 -11.53
C TYR A 187 1.99 1.72 -10.55
N PHE A 188 3.30 1.47 -10.48
CA PHE A 188 4.18 2.16 -9.53
C PHE A 188 4.44 3.62 -9.93
N ARG A 189 4.56 3.92 -11.23
CA ARG A 189 4.74 5.30 -11.70
C ARG A 189 3.51 6.16 -11.41
N ALA A 190 2.31 5.64 -11.63
CA ALA A 190 1.08 6.33 -11.25
C ALA A 190 0.98 6.51 -9.72
N MET A 191 1.38 5.50 -8.94
CA MET A 191 1.43 5.59 -7.48
C MET A 191 2.37 6.73 -7.03
N ILE A 192 3.55 6.86 -7.64
CA ILE A 192 4.50 7.95 -7.36
C ILE A 192 3.86 9.32 -7.62
N ASP A 193 3.17 9.50 -8.74
CA ASP A 193 2.49 10.77 -9.04
C ASP A 193 1.45 11.15 -7.97
N PHE A 194 0.62 10.18 -7.55
CA PHE A 194 -0.34 10.41 -6.47
C PHE A 194 0.36 10.72 -5.14
N VAL A 195 1.41 9.99 -4.78
CA VAL A 195 2.17 10.23 -3.54
C VAL A 195 2.81 11.61 -3.56
N ASN A 196 3.41 12.02 -4.68
CA ASN A 196 4.01 13.34 -4.82
C ASN A 196 2.99 14.47 -4.71
N ILE A 197 1.83 14.34 -5.35
CA ILE A 197 0.76 15.35 -5.24
C ILE A 197 0.18 15.37 -3.82
N ARG A 198 0.01 14.22 -3.16
CA ARG A 198 -0.38 14.14 -1.75
C ARG A 198 0.64 14.84 -0.85
N THR A 199 1.93 14.61 -1.09
CA THR A 199 3.04 15.27 -0.38
C THR A 199 3.02 16.77 -0.59
N PHE A 200 2.82 17.24 -1.83
CA PHE A 200 2.64 18.65 -2.15
C PHE A 200 1.50 19.30 -1.35
N ILE A 201 0.32 18.67 -1.32
CA ILE A 201 -0.83 19.16 -0.55
C ILE A 201 -0.49 19.23 0.95
N ARG A 202 0.16 18.20 1.48
CA ARG A 202 0.57 18.15 2.89
C ARG A 202 1.56 19.27 3.25
N CYS A 203 2.62 19.44 2.45
CA CYS A 203 3.64 20.47 2.67
C CYS A 203 3.01 21.88 2.66
N LYS A 204 2.14 22.17 1.67
CA LYS A 204 1.41 23.45 1.61
C LYS A 204 0.53 23.68 2.83
N ARG A 205 -0.23 22.66 3.25
CA ARG A 205 -1.11 22.75 4.42
C ARG A 205 -0.34 23.00 5.72
N GLN A 206 0.85 22.44 5.84
CA GLN A 206 1.72 22.58 7.01
C GLN A 206 2.56 23.87 6.98
N GLY A 207 2.50 24.66 5.91
CA GLY A 207 3.32 25.87 5.77
C GLY A 207 4.82 25.56 5.72
N GLN A 208 5.20 24.38 5.22
CA GLN A 208 6.60 23.99 5.07
C GLN A 208 7.29 24.83 3.99
N ASP A 209 8.62 24.80 3.94
CA ASP A 209 9.41 25.45 2.88
C ASP A 209 9.47 24.59 1.61
N ILE A 210 9.70 25.23 0.46
CA ILE A 210 9.83 24.52 -0.83
C ILE A 210 10.99 23.51 -0.82
N SER A 211 12.05 23.76 -0.04
CA SER A 211 13.17 22.82 0.13
C SER A 211 12.71 21.49 0.72
N VAL A 212 11.79 21.52 1.71
CA VAL A 212 11.22 20.31 2.31
C VAL A 212 10.41 19.53 1.29
N LEU A 213 9.60 20.21 0.47
CA LEU A 213 8.88 19.56 -0.63
C LEU A 213 9.85 18.88 -1.60
N LYS A 214 10.87 19.60 -2.07
CA LYS A 214 11.87 19.04 -3.00
C LYS A 214 12.61 17.85 -2.41
N GLU A 215 12.91 17.89 -1.11
CA GLU A 215 13.51 16.77 -0.39
C GLU A 215 12.53 15.59 -0.23
N ALA A 216 11.21 15.83 -0.17
CA ALA A 216 10.20 14.79 -0.04
C ALA A 216 9.73 14.16 -1.36
N LEU A 217 9.88 14.87 -2.49
CA LEU A 217 9.41 14.39 -3.81
C LEU A 217 10.20 13.17 -4.28
N ILE A 218 9.47 12.20 -4.82
CA ILE A 218 9.98 10.92 -5.31
C ILE A 218 10.11 10.96 -6.83
N GLN A 219 11.25 10.51 -7.35
CA GLN A 219 11.52 10.45 -8.78
C GLN A 219 10.87 9.26 -9.46
N GLY A 220 10.67 9.34 -10.78
CA GLY A 220 10.26 8.21 -11.62
C GLY A 220 8.76 8.11 -11.92
N GLY A 221 7.95 9.08 -11.49
CA GLY A 221 6.55 9.22 -11.91
C GLY A 221 6.37 9.52 -13.40
N TYR A 222 5.15 9.85 -13.81
CA TYR A 222 4.91 10.47 -15.12
C TYR A 222 4.99 11.99 -15.06
N ILE A 223 4.81 12.57 -13.88
CA ILE A 223 4.91 14.00 -13.65
C ILE A 223 6.30 14.33 -13.14
N ASP A 224 6.96 15.29 -13.78
CA ASP A 224 8.28 15.77 -13.35
C ASP A 224 8.20 16.47 -11.99
N ILE A 225 9.20 16.24 -11.13
CA ILE A 225 9.20 16.80 -9.78
C ILE A 225 9.44 18.33 -9.78
N ASP A 226 10.14 18.86 -10.77
CA ASP A 226 10.36 20.30 -10.93
C ASP A 226 9.07 20.96 -11.43
N ASP A 227 8.31 20.28 -12.29
CA ASP A 227 6.97 20.73 -12.65
C ASP A 227 6.08 20.84 -11.41
N ILE A 228 6.02 19.80 -10.56
CA ILE A 228 5.25 19.84 -9.30
C ILE A 228 5.72 20.98 -8.40
N SER A 229 7.05 21.13 -8.24
CA SER A 229 7.66 22.17 -7.41
C SER A 229 7.33 23.58 -7.92
N SER A 230 7.16 23.77 -9.24
CA SER A 230 6.81 25.06 -9.84
C SER A 230 5.44 25.60 -9.41
N TYR A 231 4.55 24.73 -8.89
CA TYR A 231 3.24 25.11 -8.35
C TYR A 231 3.27 25.45 -6.86
N PHE A 232 4.41 25.39 -6.18
CA PHE A 232 4.47 25.51 -4.72
C PHE A 232 3.83 26.79 -4.17
N TYR A 233 4.01 27.91 -4.87
CA TYR A 233 3.45 29.21 -4.49
C TYR A 233 2.10 29.54 -5.16
N LYS A 234 1.53 28.59 -5.91
CA LYS A 234 0.20 28.68 -6.55
C LYS A 234 -0.87 27.96 -5.75
N GLU A 235 -2.13 28.03 -6.14
CA GLU A 235 -3.19 27.27 -5.47
C GLU A 235 -3.04 25.76 -5.73
N ILE A 236 -3.48 24.92 -4.79
CA ILE A 236 -3.45 23.46 -4.97
C ILE A 236 -4.25 23.04 -6.21
N GLN A 237 -5.36 23.74 -6.47
CA GLN A 237 -6.20 23.52 -7.64
C GLN A 237 -5.42 23.71 -8.95
N ASP A 238 -4.50 24.67 -9.02
CA ASP A 238 -3.74 24.96 -10.23
C ASP A 238 -2.89 23.76 -10.68
N LEU A 239 -2.29 23.04 -9.73
CA LEU A 239 -1.53 21.83 -10.01
C LEU A 239 -2.46 20.72 -10.53
N VAL A 240 -3.60 20.49 -9.88
CA VAL A 240 -4.54 19.44 -10.29
C VAL A 240 -5.15 19.75 -11.66
N ASP A 241 -5.46 21.01 -11.95
CA ASP A 241 -5.99 21.44 -13.24
C ASP A 241 -4.99 21.29 -14.38
N ALA A 242 -3.69 21.50 -14.11
CA ALA A 242 -2.62 21.27 -15.09
C ALA A 242 -2.57 19.81 -15.56
N TYR A 243 -2.88 18.86 -14.66
CA TYR A 243 -2.86 17.42 -14.95
C TYR A 243 -4.24 16.79 -15.14
N LYS A 244 -5.31 17.58 -15.30
CA LYS A 244 -6.69 17.06 -15.42
C LYS A 244 -6.90 16.12 -16.61
N ASN A 245 -6.14 16.31 -17.69
CA ASN A 245 -6.20 15.50 -18.91
C ASN A 245 -5.22 14.30 -18.89
N SER A 246 -4.43 14.15 -17.83
CA SER A 246 -3.55 12.99 -17.65
C SER A 246 -4.37 11.73 -17.32
N LYS A 247 -3.75 10.55 -17.39
CA LYS A 247 -4.39 9.29 -17.02
C LYS A 247 -4.96 9.31 -15.60
N ILE A 248 -4.28 9.97 -14.66
CA ILE A 248 -4.68 10.06 -13.25
C ILE A 248 -5.62 11.24 -12.96
N GLY A 249 -5.82 12.15 -13.92
CA GLY A 249 -6.47 13.45 -13.72
C GLY A 249 -7.86 13.39 -13.10
N LYS A 250 -8.71 12.44 -13.52
CA LYS A 250 -10.04 12.24 -12.93
C LYS A 250 -9.96 11.89 -11.44
N SER A 251 -9.05 10.99 -11.05
CA SER A 251 -8.88 10.57 -9.66
C SER A 251 -8.22 11.66 -8.81
N LEU A 252 -7.30 12.45 -9.39
CA LEU A 252 -6.74 13.63 -8.72
C LEU A 252 -7.82 14.67 -8.41
N PHE A 253 -8.69 14.97 -9.37
CA PHE A 253 -9.79 15.90 -9.17
C PHE A 253 -10.74 15.43 -8.06
N LEU A 254 -11.13 14.15 -8.08
CA LEU A 254 -11.98 13.58 -7.02
C LEU A 254 -11.29 13.57 -5.65
N GLY A 255 -10.00 13.27 -5.62
CA GLY A 255 -9.18 13.34 -4.41
C GLY A 255 -9.10 14.74 -3.83
N LEU A 256 -8.86 15.75 -4.67
CA LEU A 256 -8.81 17.14 -4.25
C LEU A 256 -10.18 17.64 -3.78
N LYS A 257 -11.26 17.28 -4.47
CA LYS A 257 -12.63 17.59 -4.04
C LYS A 257 -12.89 17.06 -2.63
N GLY A 258 -12.59 15.79 -2.36
CA GLY A 258 -12.74 15.20 -1.04
C GLY A 258 -11.85 15.86 0.03
N TYR A 259 -10.65 16.29 -0.34
CA TYR A 259 -9.79 17.08 0.54
C TYR A 259 -10.39 18.45 0.86
N ASN A 260 -10.91 19.18 -0.14
CA ASN A 260 -11.52 20.49 0.06
C ASN A 260 -12.79 20.42 0.93
N GLU A 261 -13.56 19.35 0.84
CA GLU A 261 -14.77 19.13 1.64
C GLU A 261 -14.46 18.74 3.10
N THR A 262 -13.36 18.02 3.35
CA THR A 262 -13.10 17.39 4.66
C THR A 262 -11.87 17.90 5.40
N GLY A 263 -10.96 18.60 4.70
CA GLY A 263 -9.61 18.94 5.18
C GLY A 263 -8.67 17.74 5.35
N ARG A 264 -9.10 16.53 4.95
CA ARG A 264 -8.39 15.27 5.17
C ARG A 264 -7.99 14.60 3.86
N LEU A 265 -6.81 14.01 3.83
CA LEU A 265 -6.28 13.29 2.67
C LEU A 265 -6.81 11.85 2.52
N LEU A 266 -7.67 11.40 3.43
CA LEU A 266 -8.21 10.04 3.41
C LEU A 266 -8.95 9.72 2.09
N LEU A 267 -9.75 10.67 1.58
CA LEU A 267 -10.44 10.50 0.30
C LEU A 267 -9.48 10.55 -0.88
N PHE A 268 -8.42 11.37 -0.80
CA PHE A 268 -7.35 11.39 -1.81
C PHE A 268 -6.69 10.00 -1.93
N GLU A 269 -6.33 9.38 -0.81
CA GLU A 269 -5.77 8.03 -0.79
C GLU A 269 -6.74 6.98 -1.33
N LYS A 270 -8.03 7.09 -0.99
CA LYS A 270 -9.07 6.21 -1.56
C LYS A 270 -9.11 6.31 -3.09
N TYR A 271 -9.09 7.52 -3.66
CA TYR A 271 -9.17 7.69 -5.11
C TYR A 271 -7.89 7.26 -5.86
N MET A 272 -6.73 7.37 -5.22
CA MET A 272 -5.49 6.72 -5.70
C MET A 272 -5.65 5.19 -5.75
N GLU A 273 -6.11 4.58 -4.66
CA GLU A 273 -6.26 3.11 -4.59
C GLU A 273 -7.34 2.59 -5.54
N ASN A 274 -8.43 3.33 -5.72
CA ASN A 274 -9.44 3.02 -6.74
C ASN A 274 -8.87 3.12 -8.15
N TYR A 275 -8.05 4.15 -8.44
CA TYR A 275 -7.37 4.27 -9.73
C TYR A 275 -6.51 3.04 -10.03
N LEU A 276 -5.65 2.67 -9.08
CA LEU A 276 -4.74 1.53 -9.22
C LEU A 276 -5.50 0.20 -9.36
N THR A 277 -6.56 0.01 -8.58
CA THR A 277 -7.45 -1.17 -8.68
C THR A 277 -8.09 -1.26 -10.06
N ASN A 278 -8.62 -0.15 -10.57
CA ASN A 278 -9.26 -0.11 -11.88
C ASN A 278 -8.27 -0.30 -13.03
N LEU A 279 -7.07 0.28 -12.94
CA LEU A 279 -5.99 0.06 -13.89
C LEU A 279 -5.70 -1.45 -14.03
N LEU A 280 -5.52 -2.14 -12.91
CA LEU A 280 -5.25 -3.58 -12.90
C LEU A 280 -6.44 -4.37 -13.43
N LYS A 281 -7.64 -4.11 -12.91
CA LYS A 281 -8.88 -4.80 -13.30
C LYS A 281 -9.14 -4.72 -14.79
N GLU A 282 -9.10 -3.53 -15.38
CA GLU A 282 -9.36 -3.33 -16.81
C GLU A 282 -8.31 -4.02 -17.69
N ARG A 283 -7.04 -4.01 -17.25
CA ARG A 283 -5.96 -4.64 -18.02
C ARG A 283 -6.03 -6.16 -17.99
N VAL A 284 -6.32 -6.77 -16.85
CA VAL A 284 -6.31 -8.24 -16.73
C VAL A 284 -7.64 -8.90 -17.10
N LYS A 285 -8.76 -8.16 -17.15
CA LYS A 285 -10.11 -8.72 -17.43
C LYS A 285 -10.17 -9.58 -18.70
N ARG A 286 -9.38 -9.25 -19.73
CA ARG A 286 -9.38 -9.96 -21.03
C ARG A 286 -8.17 -10.89 -21.22
N MET A 287 -7.29 -10.99 -20.22
CA MET A 287 -6.10 -11.83 -20.30
C MET A 287 -6.46 -13.29 -19.98
N PRO A 288 -6.16 -14.26 -20.88
CA PRO A 288 -6.39 -15.67 -20.60
C PRO A 288 -5.43 -16.20 -19.53
N TYR A 289 -4.17 -15.78 -19.58
CA TYR A 289 -3.14 -16.07 -18.59
C TYR A 289 -2.06 -14.99 -18.61
N GLY A 290 -1.33 -14.86 -17.49
CA GLY A 290 -0.19 -13.98 -17.41
C GLY A 290 0.21 -13.61 -15.98
N PRO A 291 1.43 -13.08 -15.81
CA PRO A 291 1.90 -12.55 -14.52
C PRO A 291 1.00 -11.44 -13.98
N GLU A 292 0.40 -10.63 -14.85
CA GLU A 292 -0.45 -9.50 -14.46
C GLU A 292 -1.67 -9.95 -13.65
N ILE A 293 -2.21 -11.14 -13.96
CA ILE A 293 -3.35 -11.72 -13.23
C ILE A 293 -2.95 -12.00 -11.78
N ILE A 294 -1.74 -12.52 -11.56
CA ILE A 294 -1.21 -12.80 -10.21
C ILE A 294 -1.04 -11.50 -9.44
N PHE A 295 -0.39 -10.50 -10.05
CA PHE A 295 -0.17 -9.19 -9.45
C PHE A 295 -1.50 -8.51 -9.08
N ALA A 296 -2.48 -8.54 -9.99
CA ALA A 296 -3.79 -7.95 -9.78
C ALA A 296 -4.57 -8.63 -8.64
N TYR A 297 -4.48 -9.96 -8.51
CA TYR A 297 -5.12 -10.68 -7.42
C TYR A 297 -4.53 -10.34 -6.05
N VAL A 298 -3.20 -10.25 -5.93
CA VAL A 298 -2.56 -9.89 -4.65
C VAL A 298 -2.97 -8.47 -4.24
N HIS A 299 -2.93 -7.51 -5.18
CA HIS A 299 -3.45 -6.16 -4.96
C HIS A 299 -4.92 -6.18 -4.52
N ALA A 300 -5.77 -6.95 -5.20
CA ALA A 300 -7.18 -7.09 -4.87
C ALA A 300 -7.39 -7.59 -3.43
N LYS A 301 -6.59 -8.58 -3.00
CA LYS A 301 -6.65 -9.11 -1.65
C LYS A 301 -6.29 -8.06 -0.60
N GLU A 302 -5.28 -7.23 -0.86
CA GLU A 302 -4.92 -6.15 0.07
C GLU A 302 -6.00 -5.09 0.20
N ILE A 303 -6.62 -4.70 -0.92
CA ILE A 303 -7.74 -3.77 -0.91
C ILE A 303 -8.93 -4.37 -0.15
N GLU A 304 -9.20 -5.67 -0.33
CA GLU A 304 -10.21 -6.39 0.44
C GLU A 304 -9.92 -6.36 1.95
N ILE A 305 -8.70 -6.70 2.36
CA ILE A 305 -8.28 -6.65 3.77
C ILE A 305 -8.39 -5.23 4.33
N LYS A 306 -8.02 -4.21 3.55
CA LYS A 306 -8.16 -2.81 3.95
C LYS A 306 -9.62 -2.41 4.12
N ASN A 307 -10.49 -2.80 3.20
CA ASN A 307 -11.93 -2.56 3.29
C ASN A 307 -12.55 -3.30 4.48
N LEU A 308 -12.11 -4.52 4.77
CA LEU A 308 -12.54 -5.26 5.96
C LEU A 308 -12.17 -4.52 7.23
N ARG A 309 -10.91 -4.07 7.34
CA ARG A 309 -10.46 -3.28 8.47
C ARG A 309 -11.28 -2.00 8.64
N ILE A 310 -11.55 -1.27 7.55
CA ILE A 310 -12.39 -0.06 7.60
C ILE A 310 -13.81 -0.38 8.09
N ALA A 311 -14.42 -1.45 7.58
CA ALA A 311 -15.77 -1.85 7.97
C ALA A 311 -15.83 -2.27 9.44
N LEU A 312 -14.94 -3.16 9.88
CA LEU A 312 -14.92 -3.71 11.23
C LEU A 312 -14.56 -2.65 12.27
N VAL A 313 -13.53 -1.82 12.02
CA VAL A 313 -13.20 -0.68 12.90
C VAL A 313 -14.38 0.29 12.97
N GLY A 314 -15.00 0.60 11.84
CA GLY A 314 -16.14 1.51 11.81
C GLY A 314 -17.31 1.00 12.63
N ARG A 315 -17.62 -0.29 12.54
CA ARG A 315 -18.67 -0.96 13.34
C ARG A 315 -18.32 -1.05 14.81
N ALA A 316 -17.08 -1.40 15.15
CA ALA A 316 -16.60 -1.42 16.53
C ALA A 316 -16.71 -0.05 17.22
N ASN A 317 -16.65 1.04 16.46
CA ASN A 317 -16.78 2.41 16.96
C ASN A 317 -18.18 3.01 16.77
N GLY A 318 -19.18 2.22 16.35
CA GLY A 318 -20.55 2.69 16.17
C GLY A 318 -20.73 3.77 15.10
N LEU A 319 -19.82 3.86 14.12
CA LEU A 319 -19.91 4.83 13.03
C LEU A 319 -21.06 4.48 12.09
N SER A 320 -21.72 5.45 11.46
CA SER A 320 -22.87 5.17 10.58
C SER A 320 -22.49 4.39 9.30
N PRO A 321 -23.42 3.60 8.71
CA PRO A 321 -23.16 2.84 7.49
C PRO A 321 -22.65 3.71 6.34
N ASP A 322 -23.28 4.88 6.12
CA ASP A 322 -22.89 5.82 5.07
C ASP A 322 -21.46 6.35 5.28
N PHE A 323 -21.07 6.64 6.51
CA PHE A 323 -19.71 7.11 6.83
C PHE A 323 -18.65 6.05 6.52
N ILE A 324 -18.93 4.78 6.81
CA ILE A 324 -18.04 3.67 6.50
C ILE A 324 -17.96 3.46 4.99
N LYS A 325 -19.12 3.39 4.32
CA LYS A 325 -19.25 3.20 2.87
C LYS A 325 -18.46 4.24 2.07
N GLU A 326 -18.53 5.51 2.49
CA GLU A 326 -17.79 6.61 1.87
C GLU A 326 -16.26 6.38 1.90
N ARG A 327 -15.75 5.60 2.85
CA ARG A 327 -14.32 5.31 3.03
C ARG A 327 -13.86 4.01 2.39
N LEU A 328 -14.78 3.11 2.05
CA LEU A 328 -14.44 1.88 1.35
C LEU A 328 -13.92 2.18 -0.06
N ARG A 329 -12.90 1.42 -0.44
CA ARG A 329 -12.32 1.40 -1.79
C ARG A 329 -13.18 0.54 -2.69
N GLU A 330 -13.05 0.73 -3.99
CA GLU A 330 -13.73 -0.11 -4.98
C GLU A 330 -13.30 -1.58 -4.85
N THR A 331 -14.27 -2.48 -4.89
CA THR A 331 -14.01 -3.92 -4.86
C THR A 331 -13.49 -4.39 -6.21
N TYR A 332 -12.61 -5.38 -6.19
CA TYR A 332 -12.08 -5.98 -7.40
C TYR A 332 -13.15 -6.78 -8.16
N VAL A 333 -13.95 -7.57 -7.42
CA VAL A 333 -15.06 -8.38 -7.95
C VAL A 333 -16.40 -7.64 -7.97
#